data_AF-A0A0E3QCH4-F1
#
_entry.id   AF-A0A0E3QCH4-F1
#
_cell.length_a   1.000
_cell.length_b   1.000
_cell.length_c   1.000
_cell.angle_alpha   90.00
_cell.angle_beta   90.00
_cell.angle_gamma   90.00
#
_symmetry.space_group_name_H-M   'P 1'
#
loop_
_entity.id
_entity.type
_entity.pdbx_description
1 polymer ?
#
loop_
_entity_poly.entity_id
_entity_poly.type
_entity_poly.pdbx_seq_one_letter_code
_entity_poly.pdbx_strand_id
1 'polypeptide(L)'
;MQYTRELARIKATQYRQRIARYGRPAVRIPEPVTFERWFLLGIRRYEKKGAEFEFLAPGLVKIIWPGKPAVLRTVADFEREYQNDYLSRF
;
A
#
# COMPACT_ATOMS: atom_id res chain seq x y z
N MET A 1 10.64 18.12 -30.69
CA MET A 1 10.47 17.62 -29.30
C MET A 1 11.69 16.77 -28.85
N GLN A 2 12.93 17.25 -29.00
CA GLN A 2 14.17 16.50 -28.64
C GLN A 2 14.60 16.68 -27.18
N TYR A 3 14.13 17.74 -26.52
CA TYR A 3 14.56 18.19 -25.19
C TYR A 3 14.34 17.14 -24.08
N THR A 4 13.28 16.33 -24.19
CA THR A 4 12.93 15.33 -23.18
C THR A 4 13.87 14.13 -23.16
N ARG A 5 14.41 13.72 -24.31
CA ARG A 5 15.36 12.60 -24.41
C ARG A 5 16.74 12.98 -23.86
N GLU A 6 17.18 14.20 -24.13
CA GLU A 6 18.47 14.70 -23.66
C GLU A 6 18.47 14.88 -22.14
N LEU A 7 17.40 15.44 -21.57
CA LEU A 7 17.21 15.53 -20.12
C LEU A 7 17.19 14.15 -19.44
N ALA A 8 16.55 13.14 -20.05
CA ALA A 8 16.56 11.77 -19.54
C ALA A 8 17.97 11.17 -19.53
N ARG A 9 18.76 11.42 -20.58
CA ARG A 9 20.16 10.96 -20.68
C ARG A 9 21.05 11.60 -19.63
N ILE A 10 20.89 12.91 -19.39
CA ILE A 10 21.61 13.64 -18.34
C ILE A 10 21.29 13.06 -16.96
N LYS A 11 20.00 12.86 -16.63
CA LYS A 11 19.57 12.26 -15.36
C LYS A 11 20.14 10.85 -15.15
N ALA A 12 20.14 10.02 -16.19
CA ALA A 12 20.69 8.67 -16.12
C ALA A 12 22.21 8.69 -15.86
N THR A 13 22.92 9.62 -16.48
CA THR A 13 24.38 9.78 -16.31
C THR A 13 24.72 10.24 -14.89
N GLN A 14 24.00 11.24 -14.38
CA GLN A 14 24.15 11.73 -13.00
C GLN A 14 23.85 10.64 -11.97
N TYR A 15 22.78 9.86 -12.18
CA TYR A 15 22.43 8.73 -11.31
C TYR A 15 23.53 7.66 -11.28
N ARG A 16 24.10 7.32 -12.44
CA ARG A 16 25.21 6.35 -12.56
C ARG A 16 26.45 6.83 -11.82
N GLN A 17 26.84 8.10 -11.98
CA GLN A 17 27.96 8.69 -11.26
C GLN A 17 27.73 8.68 -9.74
N ARG A 18 26.50 8.97 -9.29
CA ARG A 18 26.15 8.91 -7.86
C ARG A 18 26.33 7.50 -7.29
N ILE A 19 25.85 6.48 -8.01
CA ILE A 19 26.02 5.08 -7.59
C ILE A 19 27.49 4.67 -7.57
N ALA A 20 28.27 5.06 -8.58
CA ALA A 20 29.70 4.73 -8.63
C ALA A 20 30.49 5.33 -7.46
N ARG A 21 30.10 6.53 -7.00
CA ARG A 21 30.79 7.26 -5.92
C ARG A 21 30.36 6.85 -4.51
N TYR A 22 29.08 6.53 -4.31
CA TYR A 22 28.51 6.30 -2.97
C TYR A 22 27.89 4.91 -2.79
N GLY A 23 28.00 4.03 -3.79
CA GLY A 23 27.28 2.77 -3.82
C GLY A 23 25.80 2.94 -4.17
N ARG A 24 25.10 1.81 -4.38
CA ARG A 24 23.64 1.84 -4.46
C ARG A 24 23.11 2.08 -3.04
N PRO A 25 22.19 3.04 -2.82
CA PRO A 25 21.49 3.08 -1.55
C PRO A 25 20.80 1.73 -1.36
N ALA A 26 20.97 1.12 -0.19
CA ALA A 26 20.20 -0.06 0.17
C ALA A 26 18.72 0.28 -0.03
N VAL A 27 18.01 -0.54 -0.81
CA VAL A 27 16.55 -0.45 -0.84
C VAL A 27 16.12 -0.86 0.55
N ARG A 28 15.84 0.11 1.42
CA ARG A 28 15.22 -0.17 2.70
C ARG A 28 13.87 -0.79 2.37
N ILE A 29 13.76 -2.09 2.55
CA ILE A 29 12.48 -2.75 2.68
C ILE A 29 11.88 -2.11 3.94
N PRO A 30 10.80 -1.34 3.82
CA PRO A 30 10.18 -0.73 5.00
C PRO A 30 9.84 -1.85 5.98
N GLU A 31 9.98 -1.64 7.28
CA GLU A 31 9.45 -2.63 8.23
C GLU A 31 7.92 -2.71 8.07
N PRO A 32 7.32 -3.91 8.22
CA PRO A 32 5.87 -4.03 8.22
C PRO A 32 5.29 -3.18 9.36
N VAL A 33 4.20 -2.46 9.08
CA VAL A 33 3.48 -1.73 10.14
C VAL A 33 2.64 -2.71 10.96
N THR A 34 2.29 -2.33 12.19
CA THR A 34 1.42 -3.16 13.04
C THR A 34 0.04 -3.39 12.41
N PHE A 35 -0.65 -4.43 12.86
CA PHE A 35 -1.98 -4.79 12.38
C PHE A 35 -2.97 -3.61 12.46
N GLU A 36 -3.03 -2.90 13.58
CA GLU A 36 -3.95 -1.78 13.81
C GLU A 36 -3.70 -0.67 12.80
N ARG A 37 -2.42 -0.37 12.55
CA ARG A 37 -2.04 0.66 11.59
C ARG A 37 -2.34 0.23 10.16
N TRP A 38 -2.06 -1.02 9.81
CA TRP A 38 -2.42 -1.59 8.50
C TRP A 38 -3.93 -1.54 8.27
N PHE A 39 -4.72 -1.97 9.27
CA PHE A 39 -6.18 -2.00 9.21
C PHE A 39 -6.75 -0.59 8.99
N LEU A 40 -6.36 0.38 9.81
CA LEU A 40 -6.82 1.77 9.69
C LEU A 40 -6.44 2.41 8.35
N LEU A 41 -5.23 2.14 7.86
CA LEU A 41 -4.81 2.62 6.54
C LEU A 41 -5.62 1.97 5.42
N GLY A 42 -5.94 0.68 5.55
CA GLY A 42 -6.79 -0.06 4.64
C GLY A 42 -8.19 0.54 4.53
N ILE A 43 -8.86 0.72 5.68
CA ILE A 43 -10.20 1.33 5.76
C ILE A 43 -10.19 2.71 5.07
N ARG A 44 -9.30 3.61 5.49
CA ARG A 44 -9.20 4.97 4.89
C ARG A 44 -8.94 4.95 3.40
N ARG A 45 -8.15 3.98 2.92
CA ARG A 45 -7.88 3.83 1.48
C ARG A 45 -9.12 3.37 0.73
N TYR A 46 -9.92 2.50 1.31
CA TYR A 46 -11.16 2.02 0.70
C TYR A 46 -12.26 3.08 0.75
N GLU A 47 -12.37 3.84 1.84
CA GLU A 47 -13.27 5.01 1.92
C GLU A 47 -12.97 6.03 0.83
N LYS A 48 -11.69 6.35 0.59
CA LYS A 48 -11.27 7.23 -0.53
C LYS A 48 -11.66 6.72 -1.91
N LYS A 49 -11.94 5.42 -2.04
CA LYS A 49 -12.41 4.79 -3.29
C LYS A 49 -13.94 4.63 -3.33
N GLY A 50 -14.65 5.17 -2.35
CA GLY A 50 -16.10 5.15 -2.26
C GLY A 50 -16.68 3.96 -1.49
N ALA A 51 -15.86 3.17 -0.78
CA ALA A 51 -16.40 2.14 0.12
C ALA A 51 -16.96 2.77 1.39
N GLU A 52 -18.07 2.22 1.88
CA GLU A 52 -18.65 2.56 3.17
C GLU A 52 -18.50 1.39 4.14
N PHE A 53 -18.29 1.70 5.41
CA PHE A 53 -18.08 0.72 6.47
C PHE A 53 -19.13 0.92 7.56
N GLU A 54 -19.93 -0.11 7.80
CA GLU A 54 -20.95 -0.14 8.84
C GLU A 54 -20.54 -1.15 9.92
N PHE A 55 -20.28 -0.66 11.13
CA PHE A 55 -19.88 -1.49 12.28
C PHE A 55 -21.13 -2.03 12.97
N LEU A 56 -21.45 -3.30 12.72
CA LEU A 56 -22.70 -3.90 13.20
C LEU A 56 -22.61 -4.39 14.65
N ALA A 57 -21.44 -4.90 15.04
CA ALA A 57 -21.15 -5.40 16.37
C ALA A 57 -19.63 -5.35 16.62
N PRO A 58 -19.16 -5.49 17.87
CA PRO A 58 -17.73 -5.62 18.15
C PRO A 58 -17.09 -6.69 17.29
N GLY A 59 -16.16 -6.28 16.43
CA GLY A 59 -15.42 -7.18 15.55
C GLY A 59 -16.15 -7.61 14.27
N LEU A 60 -17.34 -7.10 13.97
CA LEU A 60 -18.09 -7.38 12.74
C LEU A 60 -18.35 -6.09 11.94
N VAL A 61 -17.86 -6.09 10.70
CA VAL A 61 -17.95 -4.97 9.76
C VAL A 61 -18.69 -5.40 8.50
N LYS A 62 -19.61 -4.56 8.05
CA LYS A 62 -20.22 -4.64 6.74
C LYS A 62 -19.56 -3.60 5.83
N ILE A 63 -19.10 -4.06 4.67
CA ILE A 63 -18.41 -3.26 3.67
C ILE A 63 -19.33 -3.12 2.47
N ILE A 64 -19.62 -1.88 2.09
CA ILE A 64 -20.50 -1.56 0.97
C ILE A 64 -19.66 -0.87 -0.09
N TRP A 65 -19.70 -1.39 -1.32
CA TRP A 65 -19.03 -0.80 -2.46
C TRP A 65 -20.07 -0.32 -3.48
N PRO A 66 -19.86 0.82 -4.16
CA PRO A 66 -20.78 1.32 -5.17
C PRO A 66 -20.99 0.27 -6.27
N GLY A 67 -22.26 -0.10 -6.49
CA GLY A 67 -22.63 -1.07 -7.53
C GLY A 67 -22.23 -2.52 -7.24
N LYS A 68 -21.83 -2.87 -6.01
CA LYS A 68 -21.54 -4.26 -5.62
C LYS A 68 -22.37 -4.69 -4.41
N PRO A 69 -22.64 -6.01 -4.27
CA PRO A 69 -23.23 -6.55 -3.05
C PRO A 69 -22.39 -6.20 -1.81
N ALA A 70 -23.07 -5.94 -0.69
CA ALA A 70 -22.40 -5.74 0.58
C ALA A 70 -21.73 -7.04 1.04
N VAL A 71 -20.57 -6.90 1.68
CA VAL A 71 -19.79 -8.03 2.20
C VAL A 71 -19.64 -7.88 3.70
N LEU A 72 -19.81 -8.97 4.45
CA LEU A 72 -19.54 -9.02 5.88
C LEU A 72 -18.14 -9.57 6.11
N ARG A 73 -17.38 -8.90 6.99
CA ARG A 73 -16.08 -9.36 7.47
C ARG A 73 -15.94 -9.18 8.95
N THR A 74 -15.30 -10.16 9.57
CA THR A 74 -14.88 -10.15 10.97
C THR A 74 -13.45 -9.62 11.10
N VAL A 75 -13.07 -9.19 12.30
CA VAL A 75 -11.67 -8.85 12.62
C VAL A 75 -10.73 -10.01 12.31
N ALA A 76 -11.13 -11.25 12.59
CA ALA A 76 -10.35 -12.44 12.27
C ALA A 76 -10.10 -12.59 10.75
N ASP A 77 -11.03 -12.14 9.90
CA ASP A 77 -10.81 -12.15 8.46
C ASP A 77 -9.71 -11.16 8.05
N PHE A 78 -9.66 -9.99 8.69
CA PHE A 78 -8.61 -8.99 8.47
C PHE A 78 -7.26 -9.45 9.02
N GLU A 79 -7.23 -10.11 10.18
CA GLU A 79 -6.01 -10.69 10.75
C GLU A 79 -5.41 -11.74 9.81
N ARG A 80 -6.23 -12.63 9.24
CA ARG A 80 -5.76 -13.62 8.26
C ARG A 80 -5.17 -12.96 7.02
N GLU A 81 -5.80 -11.91 6.49
CA GLU A 81 -5.26 -11.15 5.35
C GLU A 81 -3.95 -10.45 5.70
N TYR A 82 -3.86 -9.88 6.91
CA TYR A 82 -2.62 -9.27 7.38
C TYR A 82 -1.46 -10.28 7.44
N GLN A 83 -1.70 -11.46 8.02
CA GLN A 83 -0.68 -12.51 8.15
C GLN A 83 -0.29 -13.13 6.80
N ASN A 84 -1.27 -13.48 5.97
CA ASN A 84 -1.02 -14.24 4.74
C ASN A 84 -0.62 -13.35 3.55
N ASP A 85 -1.22 -12.17 3.43
CA ASP A 85 -1.10 -11.35 2.21
C ASP A 85 -0.25 -10.09 2.40
N TYR A 86 -0.29 -9.46 3.58
CA TYR A 86 0.49 -8.25 3.85
C TYR A 86 1.91 -8.60 4.31
N LEU A 87 2.05 -9.44 5.35
CA LEU A 87 3.37 -9.79 5.89
C LEU A 87 4.23 -10.60 4.93
N SER A 88 3.63 -11.39 4.01
CA SER A 88 4.37 -12.14 2.99
C SER A 88 5.10 -11.27 1.96
N ARG A 89 4.89 -9.94 1.98
CA ARG A 89 5.55 -8.97 1.08
C ARG A 89 6.82 -8.37 1.67
N PHE A 90 7.15 -8.73 2.91
CA PHE A 90 8.33 -8.29 3.66
C PHE A 90 9.24 -9.49 3.91
#